data_AF-A0A922CVG1-F1
#
_entry.id   AF-A0A922CVG1-F1
#
_cell.length_a   1.000
_cell.length_b   1.000
_cell.length_c   1.000
_cell.angle_alpha   90.00
_cell.angle_beta   90.00
_cell.angle_gamma   90.00
#
_symmetry.space_group_name_H-M   'P 1'
#
loop_
_entity.id
_entity.type
_entity.pdbx_description
1 polymer ?
#
loop_
_entity_poly.entity_id
_entity_poly.type
_entity_poly.pdbx_seq_one_letter_code
_entity_poly.pdbx_strand_id
1 'polypeptide(L)'
;MQKVDREIESLRAAVADKINPKKLVETRLEVRTRRPVLERVQDKPMRGLIEEYERVNMSYNMLEKKLQDALTTYHGMYNHHQRVIKDLQYKNQALETDRRLIEIRKPLHPINETDFKRNVGYCHMSDELCPE
;
A
#
# COMPACT_ATOMS: atom_id res chain seq x y z
N MET A 1 5.98 3.13 -3.00
CA MET A 1 6.32 1.70 -2.78
C MET A 1 7.58 1.59 -1.94
N GLN A 2 8.79 1.87 -2.46
CA GLN A 2 10.06 1.71 -1.73
C GLN A 2 10.12 2.28 -0.30
N LYS A 3 9.53 3.45 -0.04
CA LYS A 3 9.46 4.01 1.32
C LYS A 3 8.65 3.13 2.27
N VAL A 4 7.47 2.70 1.83
CA VAL A 4 6.56 1.84 2.60
C VAL A 4 7.16 0.44 2.77
N ASP A 5 7.88 -0.06 1.77
CA ASP A 5 8.63 -1.34 1.87
C ASP A 5 9.67 -1.29 2.99
N ARG A 6 10.49 -0.23 3.03
CA ARG A 6 11.48 -0.03 4.11
C ARG A 6 10.82 0.09 5.48
N GLU A 7 9.67 0.76 5.55
CA GLU A 7 8.89 0.90 6.78
C GLU A 7 8.34 -0.46 7.24
N ILE A 8 7.80 -1.28 6.34
CA ILE A 8 7.34 -2.64 6.63
C ILE A 8 8.50 -3.49 7.17
N GLU A 9 9.67 -3.45 6.54
CA GLU A 9 10.84 -4.20 7.01
C GLU A 9 11.31 -3.73 8.39
N SER A 10 11.34 -2.41 8.62
CA SER A 10 11.64 -1.87 9.94
C SER A 10 10.62 -2.28 11.00
N LEU A 11 9.33 -2.32 10.67
CA LEU A 11 8.26 -2.73 11.58
C LEU A 11 8.32 -4.24 11.86
N ARG A 12 8.64 -5.07 10.87
CA ARG A 12 8.88 -6.51 11.05
C ARG A 12 10.03 -6.78 12.01
N ALA A 13 11.15 -6.08 11.83
CA ALA A 13 12.28 -6.17 12.75
C ALA A 13 11.88 -5.74 14.18
N ALA A 14 11.20 -4.60 14.31
CA ALA A 14 10.74 -4.12 15.61
C ALA A 14 9.76 -5.08 16.32
N VAL A 15 8.86 -5.73 15.58
CA VAL A 15 7.99 -6.78 16.14
C VAL A 15 8.81 -7.98 16.60
N ALA A 16 9.75 -8.44 15.77
CA ALA A 16 10.62 -9.57 16.10
C ALA A 16 11.45 -9.30 17.38
N ASP A 17 12.00 -8.09 17.51
CA ASP A 17 12.76 -7.66 18.68
C ASP A 17 11.94 -7.68 19.98
N LYS A 18 10.61 -7.53 19.89
CA LYS A 18 9.70 -7.59 21.04
C LYS A 18 9.28 -9.00 21.44
N ILE A 19 9.50 -10.02 20.60
CA ILE A 19 9.09 -11.41 20.89
C ILE A 19 9.83 -11.96 22.12
N ASN A 20 11.16 -11.83 22.16
CA ASN A 20 11.98 -12.35 23.25
C ASN A 20 11.69 -11.69 24.61
N PRO A 21 11.67 -10.35 24.74
CA PRO A 21 11.34 -9.72 26.02
C PRO A 21 9.91 -10.04 26.47
N LYS A 22 8.95 -10.16 25.54
CA LYS A 22 7.58 -10.59 25.86
C LYS A 22 7.55 -11.98 26.48
N LYS A 23 8.15 -12.97 25.80
CA LYS A 23 8.27 -14.35 26.30
C LYS A 23 8.95 -14.43 27.66
N LEU A 24 10.01 -13.64 27.86
CA LEU A 24 10.76 -13.61 29.11
C LEU A 24 9.88 -13.16 30.28
N VAL A 25 9.14 -12.07 30.10
CA VAL A 25 8.25 -11.53 31.13
C VAL A 25 7.09 -12.48 31.40
N GLU A 26 6.47 -13.03 30.35
CA GLU A 26 5.41 -14.04 30.46
C GLU A 26 5.87 -15.28 31.25
N THR A 27 7.02 -15.84 30.90
CA THR A 27 7.58 -17.02 31.58
C THR A 27 7.89 -16.71 33.05
N ARG A 28 8.45 -15.53 33.36
CA ARG A 28 8.70 -15.12 34.75
C ARG A 28 7.40 -14.98 35.54
N LEU A 29 6.36 -14.42 34.94
CA LEU A 29 5.08 -14.21 35.58
C LEU A 29 4.37 -15.57 35.82
N GLU A 30 4.45 -16.47 34.86
CA GLU A 30 3.97 -17.85 34.96
C GLU A 30 4.66 -18.61 36.12
N VAL A 31 6.00 -18.52 36.21
CA VAL A 31 6.76 -19.16 37.30
C VAL A 31 6.33 -18.62 38.67
N ARG A 32 6.09 -17.32 38.82
CA ARG A 32 5.66 -16.74 40.11
C ARG A 32 4.22 -17.10 40.45
N THR A 33 3.33 -17.13 39.46
CA THR A 33 1.92 -17.50 39.65
C THR A 33 1.72 -18.98 39.97
N ARG A 34 2.64 -19.85 39.53
CA ARG A 34 2.64 -21.29 39.84
C ARG A 34 3.12 -21.64 41.25
N ARG A 35 3.68 -20.70 42.01
CA ARG A 35 4.13 -20.97 43.39
C ARG A 35 2.97 -21.41 44.29
N PRO A 36 3.23 -22.28 45.28
CA PRO A 36 2.27 -22.64 46.31
C PRO A 36 1.69 -21.40 46.99
N VAL A 37 0.46 -21.49 47.49
CA VAL A 37 -0.30 -20.33 48.02
C VAL A 37 0.48 -19.55 49.08
N LEU A 38 1.17 -20.24 49.99
CA LEU A 38 2.00 -19.63 51.04
C LEU A 38 3.20 -18.83 50.50
N GLU A 39 3.72 -19.18 49.33
CA GLU A 39 4.90 -18.55 48.70
C GLU A 39 4.53 -17.56 47.59
N ARG A 40 3.24 -17.40 47.32
CA ARG A 40 2.71 -16.47 46.32
C ARG A 40 2.61 -15.07 46.91
N VAL A 41 3.76 -14.41 47.00
CA VAL A 41 3.86 -13.07 47.60
C VAL A 41 3.54 -12.00 46.55
N GLN A 42 2.69 -11.04 46.93
CA GLN A 42 2.41 -9.81 46.18
C GLN A 42 3.44 -8.73 46.52
N ASP A 43 4.70 -9.03 46.20
CA ASP A 43 5.83 -8.17 46.47
C ASP A 43 6.07 -7.12 45.38
N LYS A 44 7.01 -6.20 45.62
CA LYS A 44 7.41 -5.18 44.64
C LYS A 44 7.87 -5.81 43.30
N PRO A 45 8.67 -6.90 43.28
CA PRO A 45 8.97 -7.62 42.05
C PRO A 45 7.75 -8.12 41.28
N MET A 46 6.74 -8.71 41.95
CA MET A 46 5.52 -9.19 41.27
C MET A 46 4.79 -8.05 40.56
N ARG A 47 4.57 -6.93 41.26
CA ARG A 47 3.93 -5.75 40.66
C ARG A 47 4.74 -5.18 39.49
N GLY A 48 6.05 -5.04 39.65
CA GLY A 48 6.92 -4.53 38.58
C GLY A 48 6.89 -5.41 37.33
N LEU A 49 6.77 -6.73 37.51
CA LEU A 49 6.67 -7.69 36.41
C LEU A 49 5.32 -7.61 35.67
N ILE A 50 4.21 -7.39 36.40
CA ILE A 50 2.89 -7.14 35.80
C ILE A 50 2.92 -5.86 34.96
N GLU A 51 3.43 -4.76 35.51
CA GLU A 51 3.54 -3.50 34.77
C GLU A 51 4.45 -3.63 33.55
N GLU A 52 5.56 -4.37 33.65
CA GLU A 52 6.43 -4.66 32.52
C GLU A 52 5.71 -5.47 31.44
N TYR A 53 4.96 -6.50 31.85
CA TYR A 53 4.14 -7.30 30.95
C TYR A 53 3.16 -6.43 30.17
N GLU A 54 2.41 -5.57 30.86
CA GLU A 54 1.46 -4.66 30.24
C GLU A 54 2.14 -3.72 29.25
N ARG A 55 3.27 -3.10 29.62
CA ARG A 55 4.03 -2.21 28.73
C ARG A 55 4.54 -2.94 27.50
N VAL A 56 5.16 -4.11 27.67
CA VAL A 56 5.72 -4.89 26.55
C VAL A 56 4.60 -5.38 25.63
N ASN A 57 3.51 -5.90 26.19
CA ASN A 57 2.38 -6.40 25.42
C ASN A 57 1.66 -5.27 24.65
N MET A 58 1.45 -4.11 25.29
CA MET A 58 0.90 -2.93 24.63
C MET A 58 1.81 -2.47 23.47
N SER A 59 3.12 -2.36 23.72
CA SER A 59 4.08 -1.98 22.68
C SER A 59 4.11 -2.98 21.52
N TYR A 60 4.03 -4.28 21.80
CA TYR A 60 3.98 -5.34 20.79
C TYR A 60 2.73 -5.19 19.92
N ASN A 61 1.55 -5.08 20.54
CA ASN A 61 0.28 -4.96 19.82
C ASN A 61 0.22 -3.68 18.97
N MET A 62 0.78 -2.57 19.45
CA MET A 62 0.87 -1.34 18.67
C MET A 62 1.78 -1.51 17.44
N LEU A 63 2.90 -2.22 17.56
CA LEU A 63 3.80 -2.48 16.44
C LEU A 63 3.16 -3.42 15.41
N GLU A 64 2.49 -4.49 15.86
CA GLU A 64 1.74 -5.36 14.94
C GLU A 64 0.63 -4.62 14.20
N LYS A 65 -0.14 -3.78 14.91
CA LYS A 65 -1.19 -2.98 14.27
C LYS A 65 -0.61 -2.06 13.20
N LYS A 66 0.49 -1.35 13.51
CA LYS A 66 1.18 -0.50 12.52
C LYS A 66 1.69 -1.29 11.32
N LEU A 67 2.23 -2.49 11.56
CA LEU A 67 2.67 -3.36 10.48
C LEU A 67 1.50 -3.76 9.58
N GLN A 68 0.35 -4.11 10.16
CA GLN A 68 -0.85 -4.46 9.40
C GLN A 68 -1.39 -3.28 8.58
N ASP A 69 -1.40 -2.09 9.17
CA ASP A 69 -1.82 -0.86 8.49
C ASP A 69 -0.87 -0.53 7.31
N ALA A 70 0.43 -0.67 7.51
CA ALA A 70 1.44 -0.46 6.47
C ALA A 70 1.31 -1.48 5.32
N LEU A 71 1.10 -2.77 5.63
CA LEU A 71 0.87 -3.82 4.63
C LEU A 71 -0.41 -3.57 3.82
N THR A 72 -1.49 -3.16 4.49
CA THR A 72 -2.75 -2.82 3.84
C THR A 72 -2.58 -1.65 2.87
N THR A 73 -1.86 -0.61 3.31
CA THR A 73 -1.53 0.56 2.49
C THR A 73 -0.69 0.15 1.28
N TYR A 74 0.32 -0.68 1.47
CA TYR A 74 1.17 -1.18 0.40
C TYR A 74 0.38 -1.93 -0.67
N HIS A 75 -0.48 -2.88 -0.27
CA HIS A 75 -1.32 -3.62 -1.20
C HIS A 75 -2.30 -2.72 -1.96
N GLY A 76 -2.88 -1.72 -1.28
CA GLY A 76 -3.73 -0.72 -1.92
C GLY A 76 -2.99 0.07 -3.01
N MET A 77 -1.77 0.55 -2.69
CA MET A 77 -0.92 1.26 -3.64
C MET A 77 -0.50 0.37 -4.81
N TYR A 78 -0.15 -0.90 -4.54
CA TYR A 78 0.21 -1.86 -5.58
C TYR A 78 -0.94 -2.10 -6.56
N ASN A 79 -2.15 -2.35 -6.06
CA ASN A 79 -3.33 -2.57 -6.88
C ASN A 79 -3.67 -1.34 -7.72
N HIS A 80 -3.56 -0.15 -7.13
CA HIS A 80 -3.76 1.10 -7.86
C HIS A 80 -2.72 1.28 -8.96
N HIS A 81 -1.45 1.00 -8.67
CA HIS A 81 -0.37 1.05 -9.66
C HIS A 81 -0.62 0.11 -10.84
N GLN A 82 -1.04 -1.14 -10.58
CA GLN A 82 -1.38 -2.09 -11.64
C GLN A 82 -2.55 -1.61 -12.51
N ARG A 83 -3.57 -1.01 -11.89
CA ARG A 83 -4.69 -0.41 -12.64
C ARG A 83 -4.22 0.71 -13.56
N VAL A 84 -3.40 1.63 -13.05
CA VAL A 84 -2.85 2.74 -13.83
C VAL A 84 -1.98 2.24 -15.00
N ILE A 85 -1.15 1.22 -14.78
CA ILE A 85 -0.36 0.60 -15.86
C ILE A 85 -1.28 0.05 -16.95
N LYS A 86 -2.33 -0.69 -16.57
CA LYS A 86 -3.27 -1.27 -17.51
C LYS A 86 -4.03 -0.21 -18.31
N ASP A 87 -4.50 0.85 -17.63
CA ASP A 87 -5.19 1.97 -18.30
C ASP A 87 -4.24 2.70 -19.26
N LEU A 88 -2.97 2.86 -18.89
CA LEU A 88 -1.96 3.45 -19.77
C LEU A 88 -1.67 2.56 -20.99
N GLN A 89 -1.64 1.24 -20.83
CA GLN A 89 -1.53 0.30 -21.95
C GLN A 89 -2.71 0.44 -22.93
N TYR A 90 -3.95 0.51 -22.41
CA TYR A 90 -5.12 0.70 -23.26
C TYR A 90 -5.12 2.04 -23.99
N LYS A 91 -4.74 3.12 -23.29
CA LYS A 91 -4.60 4.44 -23.93
C LYS A 91 -3.53 4.45 -25.02
N ASN A 92 -2.39 3.80 -24.77
CA ASN A 92 -1.34 3.67 -25.78
C ASN A 92 -1.81 2.87 -27.00
N GLN A 93 -2.54 1.77 -26.78
CA GLN A 93 -3.11 0.96 -27.87
C GLN A 93 -4.14 1.75 -28.69
N ALA A 94 -5.03 2.49 -28.04
CA ALA A 94 -5.99 3.37 -28.71
C ALA A 94 -5.28 4.42 -29.56
N LEU A 95 -4.29 5.11 -28.97
CA LEU A 95 -3.52 6.14 -29.65
C LEU A 95 -2.70 5.59 -30.82
N GLU A 96 -2.14 4.39 -30.70
CA GLU A 96 -1.44 3.72 -31.80
C GLU A 96 -2.42 3.34 -32.93
N THR A 97 -3.62 2.90 -32.57
CA THR A 97 -4.69 2.62 -33.54
C THR A 97 -5.08 3.89 -34.29
N ASP A 98 -5.27 5.01 -33.58
CA ASP A 98 -5.58 6.31 -34.19
C ASP A 98 -4.48 6.78 -35.13
N ARG A 99 -3.22 6.66 -34.72
CA ARG A 99 -2.06 6.95 -35.59
C ARG A 99 -2.09 6.11 -36.87
N ARG A 100 -2.32 4.80 -36.76
CA ARG A 100 -2.43 3.92 -37.94
C ARG A 100 -3.60 4.31 -38.84
N LEU A 101 -4.75 4.67 -38.27
CA LEU A 101 -5.91 5.11 -39.05
C LEU A 101 -5.63 6.40 -39.81
N ILE A 102 -4.90 7.35 -39.22
CA ILE A 102 -4.46 8.57 -39.92
C ILE A 102 -3.59 8.20 -41.12
N GLU A 103 -2.58 7.34 -40.93
CA GLU A 103 -1.70 6.90 -42.03
C GLU A 103 -2.46 6.22 -43.16
N ILE A 104 -3.39 5.31 -42.85
CA ILE A 104 -4.22 4.61 -43.84
C ILE A 104 -5.11 5.58 -44.62
N ARG A 105 -5.60 6.65 -43.98
CA ARG A 105 -6.50 7.62 -44.60
C ARG A 105 -5.77 8.72 -45.38
N LYS A 106 -4.49 8.98 -45.15
CA LYS A 106 -3.67 9.98 -45.88
C LYS A 106 -3.91 10.00 -47.40
N PRO A 107 -4.01 8.86 -48.12
CA PRO A 107 -4.22 8.84 -49.57
C PRO A 107 -5.61 9.28 -50.04
N LEU A 108 -6.61 9.34 -49.15
CA LEU A 108 -8.00 9.69 -49.48
C LEU A 108 -8.25 11.20 -49.47
N HIS A 109 -7.26 12.01 -49.11
CA HIS A 109 -7.43 13.43 -48.85
C HIS A 109 -7.05 14.33 -50.03
N PRO A 110 -7.85 15.40 -50.30
CA PRO A 110 -7.51 16.40 -51.29
C PRO A 110 -6.30 17.24 -50.86
N ILE A 111 -5.48 17.66 -51.83
CA ILE A 111 -4.16 18.30 -51.64
C ILE A 111 -4.21 19.58 -50.77
N ASN A 112 -5.37 20.23 -50.65
CA ASN A 112 -5.53 21.53 -49.99
C ASN A 112 -6.18 21.46 -48.59
N GLU A 113 -6.35 20.26 -48.01
CA GLU A 113 -7.00 20.09 -46.71
C GLU A 113 -5.97 19.95 -45.58
N THR A 114 -6.04 20.82 -44.56
CA THR A 114 -5.15 20.76 -43.39
C THR A 114 -5.44 19.53 -42.51
N ASP A 115 -4.39 18.97 -41.90
CA ASP A 115 -4.49 17.83 -40.96
C ASP A 115 -5.53 18.07 -39.85
N PHE A 116 -5.65 19.31 -39.38
CA PHE A 116 -6.63 19.70 -38.35
C PHE A 116 -8.08 19.57 -38.85
N LYS A 117 -8.42 20.12 -40.03
CA LYS A 117 -9.79 20.06 -40.59
C LYS A 117 -10.24 18.62 -40.84
N ARG A 118 -9.34 17.78 -41.32
CA ARG A 118 -9.59 16.34 -41.49
C ARG A 118 -9.89 15.63 -40.18
N ASN A 119 -9.05 15.83 -39.17
CA ASN A 119 -9.18 15.14 -37.89
C ASN A 119 -10.46 15.58 -37.16
N VAL A 120 -10.81 16.87 -37.21
CA VAL A 120 -12.08 17.38 -36.66
C VAL A 120 -13.28 16.73 -37.36
N GLY A 121 -13.24 16.61 -38.70
CA GLY A 121 -14.29 15.93 -39.47
C GLY A 121 -14.43 14.44 -39.13
N TYR A 122 -13.32 13.72 -38.89
CA TYR A 122 -13.34 12.29 -38.56
C TYR A 122 -13.86 11.97 -37.16
N CYS A 123 -13.63 12.86 -36.21
CA CYS A 123 -14.08 12.69 -34.85
C CYS A 123 -15.49 13.27 -34.62
N HIS A 124 -16.12 13.85 -35.65
CA HIS A 124 -17.33 14.69 -35.53
C HIS A 124 -17.21 15.75 -34.41
N MET A 125 -15.98 16.16 -34.08
CA MET A 125 -15.71 17.18 -33.06
C MET A 125 -16.24 18.56 -33.47
N SER A 126 -16.66 18.72 -34.73
CA SER A 126 -17.36 19.90 -35.24
C SER A 126 -18.52 20.34 -34.34
N ASP A 127 -19.22 19.38 -33.74
CA ASP A 127 -20.39 19.63 -32.88
C ASP A 127 -19.99 19.97 -31.42
N GLU A 128 -18.76 19.66 -31.03
CA GLU A 128 -18.21 19.88 -29.69
C GLU A 128 -17.32 21.14 -29.59
N LEU A 129 -16.91 21.70 -30.73
CA LEU A 129 -16.11 22.91 -30.81
C LEU A 129 -17.01 24.14 -30.65
N CYS A 130 -16.57 25.09 -29.82
CA CYS A 130 -17.25 26.37 -29.66
C CYS A 130 -17.21 27.13 -31.01
N PRO A 131 -18.34 27.61 -31.54
CA PRO A 131 -18.34 28.36 -32.79
C PRO A 131 -17.54 29.66 -32.65
N GLU A 132 -16.82 30.03 -33.71
CA GLU A 132 -16.13 31.33 -33.84
C GLU A 132 -17.13 32.51 -33.92
#